data_AF-A0A5E3WFE0-F1
#
_entry.id   AF-A0A5E3WFE0-F1
#
_cell.length_a   1.000
_cell.length_b   1.000
_cell.length_c   1.000
_cell.angle_alpha   90.00
_cell.angle_beta   90.00
_cell.angle_gamma   90.00
#
_symmetry.space_group_name_H-M   'P 1'
#
loop_
_entity.id
_entity.type
_entity.pdbx_description
1 polymer ?
#
loop_
_entity_poly.entity_id
_entity_poly.type
_entity_poly.pdbx_seq_one_letter_code
_entity_poly.pdbx_strand_id
1 'polypeptide(L)'
;MESTSHSRISAQILTHSIEVNAYKKANVTNDNPAHERVSEDDFDIPMVGHGTDVSDIGIGEDGEVHEWDVKGLDGIPEKPDPLLPNRCLKKPGGHRAKVAASMITGVVASELYPHGMRHYEKECKSLGIILESRKDWFMRTGMTRYLVDVPARLRGGVDVGLACRVAKSYLEFELSNAKEGPLMMSQNSDVSPGSLYILDLIGTKSKTIWSERAADKTRRKTELDYDVDRSLPRQWVSQQPAERRGVGETLVLSAGETASWNDHLPAGADGVRLLVVTLLSWGWDIRENERKNEVEGWERLARDYVEVLEVLADRSGQFQPPLTGYVIDGYIESEGRR
;
A
#
# COMPACT_ATOMS: atom_id res chain seq x y z
N MET A 1 0.77 -16.63 -30.01
CA MET A 1 1.13 -15.25 -30.43
C MET A 1 1.26 -14.28 -29.24
N GLU A 2 1.49 -14.74 -28.00
CA GLU A 2 1.52 -13.88 -26.80
C GLU A 2 2.93 -13.55 -26.26
N SER A 3 3.99 -14.08 -26.89
CA SER A 3 5.37 -13.94 -26.39
C SER A 3 6.01 -12.56 -26.65
N THR A 4 5.37 -11.68 -27.42
CA THR A 4 5.93 -10.36 -27.80
C THR A 4 5.65 -9.24 -26.78
N SER A 5 4.68 -9.44 -25.89
CA SER A 5 4.30 -8.45 -24.86
C SER A 5 5.36 -8.34 -23.75
N HIS A 6 5.82 -9.48 -23.21
CA HIS A 6 6.79 -9.49 -22.11
C HIS A 6 8.17 -8.93 -22.51
N SER A 7 8.60 -9.14 -23.76
CA SER A 7 9.88 -8.61 -24.25
C SER A 7 9.90 -7.08 -24.32
N ARG A 8 8.74 -6.42 -24.52
CA ARG A 8 8.65 -4.95 -24.57
C ARG A 8 8.76 -4.33 -23.18
N ILE A 9 8.15 -4.95 -22.17
CA ILE A 9 8.20 -4.45 -20.78
C ILE A 9 9.62 -4.59 -20.20
N SER A 10 10.29 -5.72 -20.44
CA SER A 10 11.68 -5.91 -19.98
C SER A 10 12.66 -4.97 -20.67
N ALA A 11 12.46 -4.66 -21.95
CA ALA A 11 13.29 -3.68 -22.66
C ALA A 11 13.08 -2.26 -22.13
N GLN A 12 11.84 -1.88 -21.80
CA GLN A 12 11.56 -0.57 -21.20
C GLN A 12 12.21 -0.40 -19.81
N ILE A 13 12.20 -1.44 -18.97
CA ILE A 13 12.85 -1.41 -17.64
C ILE A 13 14.37 -1.26 -17.76
N LEU A 14 15.00 -1.98 -18.71
CA LEU A 14 16.45 -1.91 -18.91
C LEU A 14 16.89 -0.51 -19.36
N THR A 15 16.14 0.11 -20.28
CA THR A 15 16.44 1.46 -20.77
C THR A 15 16.30 2.52 -19.66
N HIS A 16 15.26 2.43 -18.81
CA HIS A 16 15.07 3.38 -17.71
C HIS A 16 16.16 3.25 -16.62
N SER A 17 16.68 2.03 -16.38
CA SER A 17 17.76 1.82 -15.40
C SER A 17 19.09 2.47 -15.84
N ILE A 18 19.37 2.48 -17.14
CA ILE A 18 20.57 3.12 -17.71
C ILE A 18 20.45 4.65 -17.62
N GLU A 19 19.28 5.20 -17.91
CA GLU A 19 19.04 6.66 -17.90
C GLU A 19 19.08 7.27 -16.49
N VAL A 20 18.54 6.57 -15.49
CA VAL A 20 18.59 7.02 -14.09
C VAL A 20 20.02 7.06 -13.54
N ASN A 21 20.87 6.11 -13.97
CA ASN A 21 22.29 6.11 -13.61
C ASN A 21 23.08 7.22 -14.32
N ALA A 22 22.71 7.58 -15.55
CA ALA A 22 23.30 8.72 -16.25
C ALA A 22 22.93 10.06 -15.58
N TYR A 23 21.68 10.21 -15.13
CA TYR A 23 21.21 11.40 -14.42
C TYR A 23 21.93 11.59 -13.06
N LYS A 24 22.15 10.49 -12.32
CA LYS A 24 22.95 10.52 -11.08
C LYS A 24 24.41 10.91 -11.32
N LYS A 25 24.98 10.54 -12.48
CA LYS A 25 26.39 10.85 -12.81
C LYS A 25 26.57 12.31 -13.26
N ALA A 26 25.59 12.89 -13.96
CA ALA A 26 25.64 14.27 -14.45
C ALA A 26 25.46 15.32 -13.35
N ASN A 27 24.70 15.01 -12.29
CA ASN A 27 24.49 15.94 -11.17
C ASN A 27 25.65 15.99 -10.16
N VAL A 28 26.63 15.08 -10.25
CA VAL A 28 27.83 15.09 -9.39
C VAL A 28 28.92 16.04 -9.95
N THR A 29 28.81 16.48 -11.20
CA THR A 29 29.86 17.24 -11.89
C THR A 29 29.60 18.74 -12.08
N ASN A 30 28.48 19.28 -11.58
CA ASN A 30 28.25 20.73 -11.62
C ASN A 30 28.56 21.38 -10.27
N ASP A 31 29.76 21.97 -10.21
CA ASP A 31 30.31 22.79 -9.13
C ASP A 31 29.41 23.99 -8.77
N ASN A 32 28.48 23.78 -7.84
CA ASN A 32 27.88 24.88 -7.08
C ASN A 32 27.56 24.38 -5.66
N PRO A 33 28.41 24.65 -4.65
CA PRO A 33 28.14 24.22 -3.29
C PRO A 33 26.96 25.05 -2.77
N ALA A 34 25.80 24.40 -2.63
CA ALA A 34 24.73 24.94 -1.83
C ALA A 34 25.27 25.13 -0.41
N HIS A 35 25.18 26.35 0.11
CA HIS A 35 25.37 26.64 1.54
C HIS A 35 24.23 25.99 2.33
N GLU A 36 24.25 24.65 2.48
CA GLU A 36 23.51 23.97 3.51
C GLU A 36 24.23 24.23 4.84
N ARG A 37 23.52 24.84 5.79
CA ARG A 37 23.94 24.85 7.17
C ARG A 37 24.01 23.40 7.62
N VAL A 38 25.23 22.93 7.87
CA VAL A 38 25.49 21.70 8.62
C VAL A 38 24.79 21.86 9.97
N SER A 39 23.66 21.17 10.13
CA SER A 39 23.07 20.95 11.45
C SER A 39 23.94 19.90 12.11
N GLU A 40 24.73 20.32 13.09
CA GLU A 40 25.55 19.47 13.97
C GLU A 40 24.66 18.70 14.96
N ASP A 41 23.69 17.94 14.46
CA ASP A 41 22.94 16.99 15.27
C ASP A 41 23.63 15.62 15.17
N ASP A 42 24.66 15.46 16.00
CA ASP A 42 25.29 14.20 16.36
C ASP A 42 24.26 13.29 17.05
N PHE A 43 23.49 12.54 16.27
CA PHE A 43 22.77 11.37 16.75
C PHE A 43 23.48 10.10 16.28
N ASP A 44 24.49 9.69 17.05
CA ASP A 44 24.96 8.31 17.09
C ASP A 44 23.83 7.42 17.61
N ILE A 45 22.94 6.99 16.71
CA ILE A 45 21.98 5.92 17.01
C ILE A 45 22.73 4.60 16.83
N PRO A 46 22.96 3.82 17.90
CA PRO A 46 23.56 2.51 17.76
C PRO A 46 22.62 1.64 16.89
N MET A 47 23.15 1.20 15.76
CA MET A 47 22.54 0.20 14.89
C MET A 47 22.40 -1.10 15.67
N VAL A 48 21.28 -1.30 16.37
CA VAL A 48 20.92 -2.59 16.97
C VAL A 48 20.53 -3.52 15.81
N GLY A 49 21.50 -4.31 15.34
CA GLY A 49 21.27 -5.39 14.42
C GLY A 49 20.48 -6.51 15.10
N HIS A 50 19.16 -6.50 14.96
CA HIS A 50 18.37 -7.72 15.08
C HIS A 50 18.41 -8.44 13.72
N GLY A 51 19.47 -9.23 13.53
CA GLY A 51 19.49 -10.28 12.54
C GLY A 51 18.61 -11.42 13.02
N THR A 52 17.37 -11.50 12.54
CA THR A 52 16.65 -12.77 12.54
C THR A 52 17.25 -13.62 11.44
N ASP A 53 18.16 -14.49 11.86
CA ASP A 53 18.67 -15.62 11.10
C ASP A 53 17.47 -16.54 10.79
N VAL A 54 17.09 -16.59 9.52
CA VAL A 54 16.13 -17.57 8.99
C VAL A 54 16.95 -18.59 8.22
N SER A 55 17.63 -19.44 8.97
CA SER A 55 18.16 -20.71 8.48
C SER A 55 17.17 -21.82 8.85
N ASP A 56 17.09 -22.85 8.00
CA ASP A 56 16.20 -24.02 8.03
C ASP A 56 14.77 -23.88 7.46
N ILE A 57 14.71 -23.81 6.12
CA ILE A 57 13.66 -24.53 5.38
C ILE A 57 14.35 -25.75 4.75
N GLY A 58 14.17 -26.90 5.39
CA GLY A 58 14.59 -28.19 4.85
C GLY A 58 13.88 -28.47 3.53
N ILE A 59 14.67 -28.62 2.47
CA ILE A 59 14.22 -29.14 1.19
C ILE A 59 14.08 -30.65 1.37
N GLY A 60 12.85 -31.12 1.52
CA GLY A 60 12.52 -32.55 1.41
C GLY A 60 12.66 -32.98 -0.05
N GLU A 61 13.60 -33.87 -0.31
CA GLU A 61 13.72 -34.61 -1.56
C GLU A 61 12.73 -35.78 -1.55
N ASP A 62 11.51 -35.55 -2.01
CA ASP A 62 10.62 -36.61 -2.50
C ASP A 62 9.73 -36.07 -3.63
N GLY A 63 10.25 -36.20 -4.85
CA GLY A 63 9.46 -36.08 -6.06
C GLY A 63 8.50 -37.25 -6.18
N GLU A 64 7.25 -37.07 -5.75
CA GLU A 64 6.11 -37.88 -6.20
C GLU A 64 5.02 -36.96 -6.73
N VAL A 65 4.94 -36.89 -8.06
CA VAL A 65 3.84 -36.22 -8.78
C VAL A 65 2.65 -37.16 -8.77
N HIS A 66 1.71 -36.96 -7.85
CA HIS A 66 0.40 -37.60 -7.93
C HIS A 66 -0.45 -36.92 -9.01
N GLU A 67 -0.50 -37.57 -10.17
CA GLU A 67 -1.45 -37.32 -11.24
C GLU A 67 -2.85 -37.70 -10.77
N TRP A 68 -3.70 -36.72 -10.46
CA TRP A 68 -5.11 -36.95 -10.14
C TRP A 68 -5.96 -36.79 -11.40
N ASP A 69 -6.43 -37.94 -11.88
CA ASP A 69 -7.30 -38.15 -13.03
C ASP A 69 -8.72 -37.65 -12.70
N VAL A 70 -9.07 -36.42 -13.08
CA VAL A 70 -10.42 -35.85 -12.87
C VAL A 70 -11.37 -36.38 -13.94
N LYS A 71 -12.05 -37.48 -13.63
CA LYS A 71 -13.19 -37.98 -14.41
C LYS A 71 -14.52 -37.55 -13.77
N GLY A 72 -15.36 -36.89 -14.57
CA GLY A 72 -16.81 -36.89 -14.38
C GLY A 72 -17.44 -35.56 -13.96
N LEU A 73 -17.77 -34.72 -14.92
CA LEU A 73 -18.79 -33.67 -14.80
C LEU A 73 -19.66 -33.68 -16.07
N ASP A 74 -20.47 -34.73 -16.21
CA ASP A 74 -21.58 -34.76 -17.14
C ASP A 74 -22.86 -34.37 -16.39
N GLY A 75 -23.55 -33.32 -16.84
CA GLY A 75 -24.91 -33.03 -16.37
C GLY A 75 -25.31 -31.56 -16.33
N ILE A 76 -25.29 -30.87 -17.47
CA ILE A 76 -26.05 -29.63 -17.65
C ILE A 76 -27.29 -29.98 -18.50
N PRO A 77 -28.53 -29.82 -17.99
CA PRO A 77 -29.69 -29.69 -18.84
C PRO A 77 -29.94 -28.21 -19.14
N GLU A 78 -29.99 -27.93 -20.44
CA GLU A 78 -30.41 -26.65 -21.00
C GLU A 78 -31.93 -26.41 -20.85
N LYS A 79 -32.25 -25.18 -20.43
CA LYS A 79 -33.32 -24.31 -20.94
C LYS A 79 -34.78 -24.45 -20.45
N PRO A 80 -35.55 -23.33 -20.57
CA PRO A 80 -36.50 -22.88 -19.54
C PRO A 80 -37.96 -22.96 -20.00
N ASP A 81 -38.89 -22.80 -19.06
CA ASP A 81 -40.28 -22.44 -19.39
C ASP A 81 -40.81 -21.31 -18.50
N PRO A 82 -41.56 -20.33 -19.04
CA PRO A 82 -42.03 -19.17 -18.31
C PRO A 82 -43.53 -19.26 -17.95
N LEU A 83 -43.92 -18.42 -16.96
CA LEU A 83 -45.27 -17.91 -16.64
C LEU A 83 -46.16 -18.63 -15.59
N LEU A 84 -46.16 -18.02 -14.38
CA LEU A 84 -47.29 -17.71 -13.48
C LEU A 84 -47.97 -18.85 -12.65
N PRO A 85 -48.75 -18.54 -11.58
CA PRO A 85 -48.69 -17.45 -10.59
C PRO A 85 -48.77 -17.94 -9.11
N ASN A 86 -48.48 -17.01 -8.20
CA ASN A 86 -48.68 -17.03 -6.74
C ASN A 86 -49.59 -18.12 -6.14
N ARG A 87 -48.99 -19.03 -5.35
CA ARG A 87 -49.68 -19.75 -4.27
C ARG A 87 -48.89 -19.69 -2.97
N CYS A 88 -49.47 -18.97 -2.03
CA CYS A 88 -49.09 -18.90 -0.62
C CYS A 88 -49.38 -20.27 0.02
N LEU A 89 -48.33 -21.03 0.35
CA LEU A 89 -48.41 -22.26 1.14
C LEU A 89 -47.71 -22.04 2.47
N LYS A 90 -48.51 -21.84 3.53
CA LYS A 90 -48.09 -22.08 4.91
C LYS A 90 -47.90 -23.59 5.09
N LYS A 91 -46.72 -24.03 5.53
CA LYS A 91 -46.57 -25.28 6.28
C LYS A 91 -45.48 -25.16 7.37
N PRO A 92 -45.59 -26.00 8.43
CA PRO A 92 -45.00 -25.75 9.74
C PRO A 92 -43.70 -26.52 9.95
N GLY A 93 -42.94 -26.11 10.97
CA GLY A 93 -42.11 -26.95 11.83
C GLY A 93 -41.18 -27.97 11.16
N GLY A 94 -39.93 -27.57 10.93
CA GLY A 94 -38.83 -28.49 10.59
C GLY A 94 -37.53 -28.05 11.27
N HIS A 95 -37.16 -28.73 12.34
CA HIS A 95 -35.84 -28.63 12.95
C HIS A 95 -34.79 -29.39 12.12
N ARG A 96 -33.56 -28.86 12.13
CA ARG A 96 -32.27 -29.47 11.76
C ARG A 96 -31.97 -29.69 10.27
N ALA A 97 -31.22 -28.74 9.70
CA ALA A 97 -30.06 -28.99 8.83
C ALA A 97 -29.30 -27.65 8.61
N LYS A 98 -28.39 -27.30 9.52
CA LYS A 98 -27.47 -26.15 9.38
C LYS A 98 -26.07 -26.51 9.88
N VAL A 99 -25.45 -27.57 9.34
CA VAL A 99 -24.02 -27.84 9.54
C VAL A 99 -23.51 -28.58 8.30
N ALA A 100 -23.10 -27.86 7.26
CA ALA A 100 -22.30 -28.39 6.15
C ALA A 100 -21.77 -27.29 5.21
N ALA A 101 -22.43 -26.13 5.13
CA ALA A 101 -21.99 -25.04 4.25
C ALA A 101 -20.78 -24.24 4.78
N SER A 102 -20.43 -24.36 6.07
CA SER A 102 -19.33 -23.58 6.67
C SER A 102 -17.95 -24.23 6.51
N MET A 103 -17.85 -25.54 6.23
CA MET A 103 -16.56 -26.22 6.08
C MET A 103 -15.99 -26.12 4.66
N ILE A 104 -16.84 -25.99 3.64
CA ILE A 104 -16.39 -25.89 2.24
C ILE A 104 -15.78 -24.51 1.95
N THR A 105 -16.26 -23.43 2.57
CA THR A 105 -15.73 -22.08 2.37
C THR A 105 -14.33 -21.88 2.97
N GLY A 106 -14.01 -22.58 4.06
CA GLY A 106 -12.71 -22.45 4.75
C GLY A 106 -11.56 -23.13 4.01
N VAL A 107 -11.81 -24.27 3.36
CA VAL A 107 -10.76 -25.03 2.66
C VAL A 107 -10.36 -24.34 1.36
N VAL A 108 -11.32 -23.80 0.59
CA VAL A 108 -11.04 -23.10 -0.68
C VAL A 108 -10.33 -21.77 -0.46
N ALA A 109 -10.63 -21.05 0.64
CA ALA A 109 -9.94 -19.81 0.97
C ALA A 109 -8.45 -20.04 1.32
N SER A 110 -8.08 -21.23 1.82
CA SER A 110 -6.70 -21.53 2.22
C SER A 110 -5.78 -21.86 1.03
N GLU A 111 -6.29 -22.46 -0.05
CA GLU A 111 -5.48 -22.86 -1.21
C GLU A 111 -5.28 -21.74 -2.24
N LEU A 112 -6.19 -20.77 -2.31
CA LEU A 112 -6.05 -19.61 -3.21
C LEU A 112 -5.13 -18.53 -2.65
N TYR A 113 -4.87 -18.56 -1.34
CA TYR A 113 -4.06 -17.57 -0.65
C TYR A 113 -2.60 -17.48 -1.14
N PRO A 114 -1.86 -18.59 -1.35
CA PRO A 114 -0.46 -18.52 -1.79
C PRO A 114 -0.30 -17.89 -3.18
N HIS A 115 -1.26 -18.11 -4.08
CA HIS A 115 -1.20 -17.60 -5.45
C HIS A 115 -1.43 -16.09 -5.51
N GLY A 116 -2.45 -15.59 -4.79
CA GLY A 116 -2.72 -14.15 -4.70
C GLY A 116 -1.55 -13.38 -4.09
N MET A 117 -0.90 -13.94 -3.08
CA MET A 117 0.23 -13.27 -2.40
C MET A 117 1.49 -13.16 -3.27
N ARG A 118 1.80 -14.18 -4.08
CA ARG A 118 2.92 -14.10 -5.04
C ARG A 118 2.68 -13.03 -6.11
N HIS A 119 1.43 -12.91 -6.58
CA HIS A 119 1.08 -11.85 -7.52
C HIS A 119 1.25 -10.46 -6.90
N TYR A 120 0.73 -10.28 -5.68
CA TYR A 120 0.90 -9.04 -4.93
C TYR A 120 2.37 -8.67 -4.74
N GLU A 121 3.20 -9.59 -4.27
CA GLU A 121 4.63 -9.34 -4.04
C GLU A 121 5.34 -8.90 -5.32
N LYS A 122 5.09 -9.59 -6.43
CA LYS A 122 5.68 -9.26 -7.73
C LYS A 122 5.25 -7.87 -8.21
N GLU A 123 3.96 -7.57 -8.10
CA GLU A 123 3.40 -6.27 -8.48
C GLU A 123 3.96 -5.14 -7.62
N CYS A 124 3.94 -5.30 -6.29
CA CYS A 124 4.47 -4.34 -5.32
C CYS A 124 5.96 -4.07 -5.55
N LYS A 125 6.78 -5.12 -5.79
CA LYS A 125 8.20 -4.97 -6.18
C LYS A 125 8.36 -4.19 -7.48
N SER A 126 7.58 -4.51 -8.50
CA SER A 126 7.67 -3.84 -9.80
C SER A 126 7.34 -2.35 -9.69
N LEU A 127 6.24 -1.99 -9.01
CA LEU A 127 5.85 -0.60 -8.80
C LEU A 127 6.86 0.14 -7.90
N GLY A 128 7.35 -0.55 -6.86
CA GLY A 128 8.38 -0.03 -5.95
C GLY A 128 9.67 0.34 -6.68
N ILE A 129 10.18 -0.51 -7.58
CA ILE A 129 11.38 -0.20 -8.39
C ILE A 129 11.19 1.08 -9.21
N ILE A 130 10.01 1.27 -9.82
CA ILE A 130 9.70 2.48 -10.59
C ILE A 130 9.67 3.72 -9.68
N LEU A 131 9.10 3.60 -8.48
CA LEU A 131 9.09 4.71 -7.52
C LEU A 131 10.47 5.02 -6.95
N GLU A 132 11.27 4.00 -6.64
CA GLU A 132 12.64 4.18 -6.16
C GLU A 132 13.50 4.93 -7.17
N SER A 133 13.30 4.70 -8.47
CA SER A 133 14.03 5.42 -9.50
C SER A 133 13.54 6.86 -9.71
N ARG A 134 12.28 7.15 -9.36
CA ARG A 134 11.65 8.47 -9.53
C ARG A 134 11.74 9.36 -8.28
N LYS A 135 11.75 8.76 -7.10
CA LYS A 135 11.58 9.44 -5.81
C LYS A 135 12.67 9.01 -4.83
N ASP A 136 13.69 9.85 -4.66
CA ASP A 136 14.85 9.56 -3.79
C ASP A 136 14.44 9.26 -2.34
N TRP A 137 13.37 9.89 -1.85
CA TRP A 137 12.87 9.62 -0.50
C TRP A 137 12.29 8.20 -0.39
N PHE A 138 11.65 7.67 -1.44
CA PHE A 138 11.02 6.35 -1.45
C PHE A 138 12.08 5.25 -1.31
N MET A 139 13.18 5.40 -2.06
CA MET A 139 14.36 4.54 -1.96
C MET A 139 15.02 4.63 -0.58
N ARG A 140 15.33 5.85 -0.10
CA ARG A 140 16.06 6.03 1.17
C ARG A 140 15.31 5.48 2.37
N THR A 141 13.98 5.65 2.37
CA THR A 141 13.12 5.16 3.45
C THR A 141 12.79 3.68 3.33
N GLY A 142 13.19 3.00 2.24
CA GLY A 142 13.00 1.56 2.07
C GLY A 142 11.53 1.15 1.94
N MET A 143 10.69 2.01 1.34
CA MET A 143 9.25 1.78 1.25
C MET A 143 8.87 0.51 0.49
N THR A 144 9.59 0.15 -0.59
CA THR A 144 9.32 -1.09 -1.34
C THR A 144 9.37 -2.31 -0.44
N ARG A 145 10.43 -2.44 0.38
CA ARG A 145 10.58 -3.56 1.31
C ARG A 145 9.45 -3.57 2.33
N TYR A 146 9.14 -2.41 2.91
CA TYR A 146 8.06 -2.29 3.88
C TYR A 146 6.72 -2.77 3.31
N LEU A 147 6.36 -2.34 2.10
CA LEU A 147 5.09 -2.68 1.47
C LEU A 147 5.06 -4.14 1.00
N VAL A 148 6.15 -4.69 0.49
CA VAL A 148 6.25 -6.12 0.13
C VAL A 148 5.98 -7.03 1.34
N ASP A 149 6.39 -6.62 2.53
CA ASP A 149 6.23 -7.40 3.76
C ASP A 149 4.79 -7.39 4.32
N VAL A 150 3.89 -6.55 3.80
CA VAL A 150 2.50 -6.36 4.30
C VAL A 150 1.75 -7.69 4.52
N PRO A 151 1.72 -8.64 3.57
CA PRO A 151 1.03 -9.92 3.78
C PRO A 151 1.57 -10.73 4.95
N ALA A 152 2.90 -10.82 5.05
CA ALA A 152 3.55 -11.61 6.08
C ALA A 152 3.37 -10.96 7.46
N ARG A 153 3.40 -9.63 7.51
CA ARG A 153 3.26 -8.82 8.73
C ARG A 153 1.82 -8.73 9.24
N LEU A 154 0.81 -8.85 8.39
CA LEU A 154 -0.58 -8.70 8.81
C LEU A 154 -1.38 -10.01 8.90
N ARG A 155 -0.79 -11.13 8.45
CA ARG A 155 -1.41 -12.45 8.53
C ARG A 155 -1.86 -12.77 9.96
N GLY A 156 -3.15 -13.07 10.12
CA GLY A 156 -3.76 -13.45 11.40
C GLY A 156 -4.20 -12.29 12.29
N GLY A 157 -3.89 -11.04 11.93
CA GLY A 157 -4.36 -9.85 12.65
C GLY A 157 -5.61 -9.24 12.05
N VAL A 158 -5.53 -8.88 10.76
CA VAL A 158 -6.57 -8.16 10.01
C VAL A 158 -6.80 -8.81 8.64
N ASP A 159 -7.78 -8.33 7.88
CA ASP A 159 -7.96 -8.73 6.47
C ASP A 159 -6.74 -8.32 5.63
N VAL A 160 -5.89 -9.31 5.34
CA VAL A 160 -4.67 -9.13 4.54
C VAL A 160 -4.96 -8.74 3.10
N GLY A 161 -6.05 -9.23 2.51
CA GLY A 161 -6.44 -8.86 1.16
C GLY A 161 -6.74 -7.37 1.07
N LEU A 162 -7.47 -6.86 2.07
CA LEU A 162 -7.73 -5.43 2.22
C LEU A 162 -6.44 -4.63 2.47
N ALA A 163 -5.53 -5.12 3.31
CA ALA A 163 -4.25 -4.45 3.54
C ALA A 163 -3.38 -4.38 2.28
N CYS A 164 -3.36 -5.46 1.48
CA CYS A 164 -2.67 -5.49 0.19
C CYS A 164 -3.28 -4.46 -0.77
N ARG A 165 -4.61 -4.31 -0.78
CA ARG A 165 -5.28 -3.25 -1.55
C ARG A 165 -4.86 -1.87 -1.10
N VAL A 166 -4.83 -1.57 0.20
CA VAL A 166 -4.33 -0.28 0.73
C VAL A 166 -2.93 0.02 0.20
N ALA A 167 -2.01 -0.94 0.33
CA ALA A 167 -0.63 -0.78 -0.14
C ALA A 167 -0.54 -0.56 -1.65
N LYS A 168 -1.37 -1.26 -2.44
CA LYS A 168 -1.43 -1.09 -3.89
C LYS A 168 -1.99 0.27 -4.30
N SER A 169 -3.13 0.67 -3.75
CA SER A 169 -3.73 2.00 -4.01
C SER A 169 -2.78 3.13 -3.61
N TYR A 170 -1.99 2.95 -2.54
CA TYR A 170 -0.94 3.89 -2.17
C TYR A 170 0.17 3.98 -3.23
N LEU A 171 0.68 2.85 -3.72
CA LEU A 171 1.70 2.84 -4.78
C LEU A 171 1.20 3.49 -6.07
N GLU A 172 -0.06 3.21 -6.45
CA GLU A 172 -0.70 3.81 -7.62
C GLU A 172 -0.86 5.33 -7.47
N PHE A 173 -1.29 5.79 -6.28
CA PHE A 173 -1.35 7.21 -5.97
C PHE A 173 0.02 7.88 -6.03
N GLU A 174 1.06 7.28 -5.45
CA GLU A 174 2.43 7.81 -5.52
C GLU A 174 2.99 7.80 -6.95
N LEU A 175 2.56 6.87 -7.80
CA LEU A 175 2.96 6.79 -9.20
C LEU A 175 2.25 7.81 -10.10
N SER A 176 1.11 8.37 -9.66
CA SER A 176 0.34 9.38 -10.39
C SER A 176 1.07 10.74 -10.50
N ASN A 177 0.45 11.76 -11.10
CA ASN A 177 0.95 13.15 -11.03
C ASN A 177 0.51 13.90 -9.77
N ALA A 178 0.15 13.19 -8.70
CA ALA A 178 -0.23 13.82 -7.45
C ALA A 178 0.89 14.73 -6.96
N LYS A 179 0.50 15.93 -6.54
CA LYS A 179 1.43 16.91 -6.01
C LYS A 179 2.01 16.42 -4.69
N GLU A 180 3.32 16.40 -4.58
CA GLU A 180 3.99 16.12 -3.32
C GLU A 180 3.92 17.32 -2.38
N GLY A 181 3.76 17.07 -1.09
CA GLY A 181 3.69 18.12 -0.10
C GLY A 181 3.53 17.58 1.32
N PRO A 182 3.75 18.45 2.31
CA PRO A 182 3.56 18.09 3.72
C PRO A 182 2.07 17.94 4.04
N LEU A 183 1.74 16.88 4.77
CA LEU A 183 0.42 16.67 5.35
C LEU A 183 0.19 17.69 6.47
N MET A 184 -0.91 18.44 6.37
CA MET A 184 -1.25 19.46 7.37
C MET A 184 -2.02 18.82 8.52
N MET A 185 -1.30 18.49 9.59
CA MET A 185 -1.90 17.87 10.76
C MET A 185 -2.83 18.84 11.50
N SER A 186 -4.12 18.50 11.58
CA SER A 186 -5.08 19.25 12.40
C SER A 186 -4.71 19.18 13.88
N GLN A 187 -4.46 20.34 14.49
CA GLN A 187 -4.40 20.44 15.95
C GLN A 187 -5.83 20.37 16.49
N ASN A 188 -6.31 19.16 16.79
CA ASN A 188 -7.61 18.98 17.42
C ASN A 188 -7.53 19.53 18.86
N SER A 189 -8.20 20.65 19.12
CA SER A 189 -8.09 21.41 20.38
C SER A 189 -8.61 20.70 21.62
N ASP A 190 -9.37 19.61 21.46
CA ASP A 190 -10.09 18.93 22.55
C ASP A 190 -9.44 17.62 23.04
N VAL A 191 -8.31 17.21 22.47
CA VAL A 191 -7.64 15.95 22.83
C VAL A 191 -6.16 16.24 23.14
N SER A 192 -5.54 15.41 23.97
CA SER A 192 -4.10 15.41 24.27
C SER A 192 -3.23 15.80 23.06
N PRO A 193 -2.07 16.44 23.29
CA PRO A 193 -1.19 16.95 22.24
C PRO A 193 -1.14 15.97 21.07
N GLY A 194 -1.61 16.44 19.89
CA GLY A 194 -2.07 15.60 18.78
C GLY A 194 -1.09 14.50 18.36
N SER A 195 -1.58 13.52 17.59
CA SER A 195 -0.86 12.27 17.23
C SER A 195 0.65 12.48 17.04
N LEU A 196 1.40 12.22 18.12
CA LEU A 196 2.81 12.59 18.23
C LEU A 196 3.64 11.70 17.30
N TYR A 197 3.20 10.46 17.10
CA TYR A 197 3.85 9.54 16.18
C TYR A 197 3.91 10.10 14.75
N ILE A 198 2.79 10.60 14.22
CA ILE A 198 2.76 11.11 12.84
C ILE A 198 3.64 12.36 12.71
N LEU A 199 3.64 13.23 13.72
CA LEU A 199 4.49 14.42 13.74
C LEU A 199 5.98 14.07 13.72
N ASP A 200 6.40 13.03 14.46
CA ASP A 200 7.79 12.56 14.47
C ASP A 200 8.24 11.96 13.13
N LEU A 201 7.30 11.49 12.30
CA LEU A 201 7.62 10.97 10.98
C LEU A 201 7.86 12.08 9.94
N ILE A 202 7.39 13.32 10.18
CA ILE A 202 7.57 14.44 9.26
C ILE A 202 9.04 14.82 9.16
N GLY A 203 9.56 14.94 7.93
CA GLY A 203 10.95 15.27 7.64
C GLY A 203 11.92 14.12 7.92
N THR A 204 11.44 13.00 8.46
CA THR A 204 12.28 11.87 8.82
C THR A 204 12.70 11.10 7.57
N LYS A 205 14.02 11.13 7.30
CA LYS A 205 14.67 10.39 6.21
C LYS A 205 15.02 8.95 6.59
N SER A 206 14.66 8.53 7.80
CA SER A 206 14.94 7.19 8.34
C SER A 206 14.16 6.11 7.59
N LYS A 207 14.67 4.88 7.65
CA LYS A 207 13.97 3.71 7.12
C LYS A 207 12.60 3.57 7.78
N THR A 208 11.58 3.29 6.97
CA THR A 208 10.26 2.93 7.44
C THR A 208 10.36 1.59 8.16
N ILE A 209 9.92 1.57 9.42
CA ILE A 209 9.90 0.38 10.26
C ILE A 209 8.46 0.08 10.68
N TRP A 210 8.22 -1.18 11.04
CA TRP A 210 6.98 -1.60 11.68
C TRP A 210 7.06 -1.20 13.15
N SER A 211 6.12 -0.36 13.59
CA SER A 211 6.17 0.27 14.91
C SER A 211 5.15 -0.37 15.84
N GLU A 212 5.59 -0.79 17.03
CA GLU A 212 4.70 -1.28 18.08
C GLU A 212 3.98 -0.10 18.74
N ARG A 213 2.80 -0.34 19.32
CA ARG A 213 2.11 0.69 20.10
C ARG A 213 2.76 0.89 21.46
N ALA A 214 2.88 2.14 21.90
CA ALA A 214 3.24 2.43 23.28
C ALA A 214 2.24 1.81 24.27
N ALA A 215 2.77 1.29 25.38
CA ALA A 215 1.96 0.66 26.42
C ALA A 215 1.13 1.69 27.22
N ASP A 216 1.62 2.92 27.31
CA ASP A 216 0.96 4.03 28.00
C ASP A 216 1.20 5.36 27.28
N LYS A 217 0.83 6.48 27.92
CA LYS A 217 0.96 7.83 27.35
C LYS A 217 2.41 8.25 27.07
N THR A 218 3.38 7.58 27.67
CA THR A 218 4.80 7.77 27.44
C THR A 218 5.22 6.90 26.26
N ARG A 219 5.59 7.57 25.16
CA ARG A 219 5.91 6.93 23.89
C ARG A 219 7.36 7.17 23.51
N ARG A 220 8.05 6.13 23.00
CA ARG A 220 9.34 6.29 22.30
C ARG A 220 9.10 6.78 20.88
N LYS A 221 10.03 7.54 20.29
CA LYS A 221 9.88 8.08 18.92
C LYS A 221 9.48 7.03 17.86
N THR A 222 9.93 5.79 18.03
CA THR A 222 9.68 4.65 17.13
C THR A 222 8.40 3.87 17.42
N GLU A 223 7.62 4.25 18.42
CA GLU A 223 6.36 3.59 18.79
C GLU A 223 5.16 4.39 18.29
N LEU A 224 4.06 3.70 17.96
CA LEU A 224 2.76 4.32 17.72
C LEU A 224 2.21 4.92 19.01
N ASP A 225 1.31 5.90 18.87
CA ASP A 225 0.58 6.45 19.99
C ASP A 225 -0.28 5.36 20.68
N TYR A 226 -0.33 5.37 22.02
CA TYR A 226 -1.07 4.37 22.82
C TYR A 226 -2.58 4.33 22.50
N ASP A 227 -3.11 5.38 21.88
CA ASP A 227 -4.50 5.53 21.45
C ASP A 227 -4.64 5.62 19.92
N VAL A 228 -3.73 5.01 19.16
CA VAL A 228 -3.74 5.00 17.68
C VAL A 228 -5.09 4.56 17.09
N ASP A 229 -5.81 3.66 17.76
CA ASP A 229 -7.16 3.20 17.40
C ASP A 229 -8.21 4.32 17.41
N ARG A 230 -7.91 5.43 18.10
CA ARG A 230 -8.75 6.63 18.16
C ARG A 230 -8.12 7.78 17.42
N SER A 231 -6.83 8.05 17.62
CA SER A 231 -6.16 9.22 17.07
C SER A 231 -6.01 9.13 15.56
N LEU A 232 -5.75 7.95 14.98
CA LEU A 232 -5.62 7.79 13.54
C LEU A 232 -6.95 7.99 12.78
N PRO A 233 -8.09 7.36 13.14
CA PRO A 233 -9.36 7.64 12.47
C PRO A 233 -9.75 9.12 12.53
N ARG A 234 -9.52 9.78 13.67
CA ARG A 234 -9.78 11.22 13.84
C ARG A 234 -8.96 12.07 12.92
N GLN A 235 -7.66 11.77 12.87
CA GLN A 235 -6.76 12.44 11.96
C GLN A 235 -7.16 12.20 10.50
N TRP A 236 -7.53 10.97 10.15
CA TRP A 236 -7.99 10.66 8.81
C TRP A 236 -9.21 11.50 8.42
N VAL A 237 -10.21 11.58 9.30
CA VAL A 237 -11.43 12.38 9.09
C VAL A 237 -11.11 13.86 8.96
N SER A 238 -10.20 14.40 9.78
CA SER A 238 -9.86 15.82 9.72
C SER A 238 -9.18 16.21 8.40
N GLN A 239 -8.45 15.27 7.78
CA GLN A 239 -7.84 15.44 6.46
C GLN A 239 -8.82 15.33 5.30
N GLN A 240 -10.05 14.86 5.52
CA GLN A 240 -11.04 14.76 4.45
C GLN A 240 -11.63 16.13 4.08
N PRO A 241 -12.08 16.30 2.82
CA PRO A 241 -12.88 17.45 2.41
C PRO A 241 -14.09 17.67 3.32
N ALA A 242 -14.47 18.93 3.51
CA ALA A 242 -15.50 19.31 4.47
C ALA A 242 -16.85 18.64 4.17
N GLU A 243 -17.17 18.38 2.91
CA GLU A 243 -18.43 17.74 2.51
C GLU A 243 -18.51 16.28 2.95
N ARG A 244 -17.37 15.59 3.08
CA ARG A 244 -17.31 14.21 3.60
C ARG A 244 -17.46 14.14 5.10
N ARG A 245 -17.16 15.22 5.82
CA ARG A 245 -17.10 15.22 7.29
C ARG A 245 -18.49 15.41 7.88
N GLY A 246 -18.94 14.42 8.63
CA GLY A 246 -20.17 14.45 9.41
C GLY A 246 -19.96 14.98 10.83
N VAL A 247 -21.00 14.81 11.64
CA VAL A 247 -20.95 15.09 13.07
C VAL A 247 -20.13 14.01 13.77
N GLY A 248 -19.28 14.40 14.71
CA GLY A 248 -18.62 13.46 15.64
C GLY A 248 -17.63 12.53 14.96
N GLU A 249 -16.73 13.06 14.13
CA GLU A 249 -15.61 12.30 13.53
C GLU A 249 -16.08 11.17 12.59
N THR A 250 -17.27 11.33 12.01
CA THR A 250 -17.82 10.39 11.03
C THR A 250 -17.63 10.90 9.60
N LEU A 251 -17.52 9.99 8.64
CA LEU A 251 -17.60 10.30 7.22
C LEU A 251 -19.02 10.00 6.73
N VAL A 252 -19.64 10.97 6.07
CA VAL A 252 -21.04 10.90 5.62
C VAL A 252 -21.18 10.68 4.12
N LEU A 253 -20.12 10.91 3.35
CA LEU A 253 -20.06 10.69 1.90
C LEU A 253 -18.91 9.76 1.54
N SER A 254 -19.13 8.96 0.51
CA SER A 254 -18.07 8.17 -0.12
C SER A 254 -17.03 9.10 -0.79
N ALA A 255 -15.84 8.57 -1.05
CA ALA A 255 -14.78 9.35 -1.69
C ALA A 255 -15.17 9.73 -3.12
N GLY A 256 -15.84 8.83 -3.84
CA GLY A 256 -16.28 9.05 -5.23
C GLY A 256 -17.34 10.15 -5.38
N GLU A 257 -18.19 10.34 -4.38
CA GLU A 257 -19.23 11.38 -4.36
C GLU A 257 -18.68 12.79 -4.05
N THR A 258 -17.42 12.87 -3.64
CA THR A 258 -16.83 14.12 -3.16
C THR A 258 -16.29 14.94 -4.31
N ALA A 259 -16.94 16.07 -4.63
CA ALA A 259 -16.57 16.88 -5.78
C ALA A 259 -15.17 17.52 -5.65
N SER A 260 -14.81 17.99 -4.45
CA SER A 260 -13.62 18.81 -4.22
C SER A 260 -12.59 18.08 -3.38
N TRP A 261 -11.45 17.72 -3.98
CA TRP A 261 -10.29 17.16 -3.27
C TRP A 261 -9.14 18.18 -3.12
N ASN A 262 -9.40 19.47 -3.38
CA ASN A 262 -8.47 20.61 -3.41
C ASN A 262 -7.24 20.46 -2.51
N ASP A 263 -6.15 19.89 -3.04
CA ASP A 263 -4.87 19.68 -2.34
C ASP A 263 -4.97 18.91 -1.00
N HIS A 264 -6.05 18.16 -0.77
CA HIS A 264 -6.18 17.25 0.35
C HIS A 264 -5.29 16.02 0.14
N LEU A 265 -4.63 15.57 1.21
CA LEU A 265 -3.79 14.37 1.23
C LEU A 265 -2.72 14.35 0.13
N PRO A 266 -1.73 15.27 0.18
CA PRO A 266 -0.66 15.30 -0.80
C PRO A 266 0.12 13.98 -0.82
N ALA A 267 0.74 13.68 -1.96
CA ALA A 267 1.68 12.57 -2.08
C ALA A 267 3.02 12.90 -1.39
N GLY A 268 3.96 11.96 -1.39
CA GLY A 268 5.34 12.23 -1.00
C GLY A 268 5.70 11.79 0.42
N ALA A 269 6.95 12.07 0.80
CA ALA A 269 7.57 11.59 2.04
C ALA A 269 6.82 12.01 3.31
N ASP A 270 6.28 13.23 3.31
CA ASP A 270 5.58 13.85 4.42
C ASP A 270 4.07 13.96 4.18
N GLY A 271 3.58 13.34 3.10
CA GLY A 271 2.18 13.38 2.69
C GLY A 271 1.37 12.22 3.27
N VAL A 272 0.50 11.63 2.44
CA VAL A 272 -0.37 10.51 2.81
C VAL A 272 0.40 9.27 3.29
N ARG A 273 1.68 9.14 2.90
CA ARG A 273 2.58 8.07 3.37
C ARG A 273 2.51 7.90 4.89
N LEU A 274 2.53 9.00 5.65
CA LEU A 274 2.58 8.96 7.10
C LEU A 274 1.36 8.23 7.68
N LEU A 275 0.19 8.50 7.09
CA LEU A 275 -1.08 7.91 7.46
C LEU A 275 -1.15 6.42 7.06
N VAL A 276 -0.70 6.08 5.85
CA VAL A 276 -0.66 4.69 5.36
C VAL A 276 0.27 3.83 6.22
N VAL A 277 1.46 4.32 6.53
CA VAL A 277 2.43 3.61 7.39
C VAL A 277 1.83 3.39 8.78
N THR A 278 1.19 4.42 9.35
CA THR A 278 0.53 4.34 10.67
C THR A 278 -0.61 3.30 10.66
N LEU A 279 -1.46 3.30 9.62
CA LEU A 279 -2.55 2.33 9.46
C LEU A 279 -2.02 0.89 9.40
N LEU A 280 -0.99 0.65 8.58
CA LEU A 280 -0.41 -0.68 8.43
C LEU A 280 0.28 -1.13 9.72
N SER A 281 1.04 -0.25 10.37
CA SER A 281 1.67 -0.56 11.67
C SER A 281 0.64 -0.83 12.76
N TRP A 282 -0.49 -0.11 12.78
CA TRP A 282 -1.62 -0.42 13.68
C TRP A 282 -2.20 -1.81 13.42
N GLY A 283 -2.40 -2.19 12.15
CA GLY A 283 -2.86 -3.53 11.79
C GLY A 283 -1.90 -4.63 12.26
N TRP A 284 -0.59 -4.37 12.22
CA TRP A 284 0.43 -5.29 12.72
C TRP A 284 0.40 -5.38 14.24
N ASP A 285 0.29 -4.25 14.93
CA ASP A 285 0.17 -4.17 16.38
C ASP A 285 -1.09 -4.89 16.91
N ILE A 286 -2.22 -4.84 16.19
CA ILE A 286 -3.42 -5.63 16.51
C ILE A 286 -3.10 -7.13 16.55
N ARG A 287 -2.28 -7.62 15.63
CA ARG A 287 -1.85 -9.01 15.56
C ARG A 287 -0.98 -9.38 16.77
N GLU A 288 0.11 -8.65 16.97
CA GLU A 288 1.10 -8.98 18.00
C GLU A 288 0.51 -8.93 19.41
N ASN A 289 -0.46 -8.04 19.63
CA ASN A 289 -1.08 -7.83 20.95
C ASN A 289 -2.50 -8.40 21.07
N GLU A 290 -2.92 -9.26 20.12
CA GLU A 290 -4.21 -9.94 20.10
C GLU A 290 -5.45 -9.01 20.29
N ARG A 291 -5.38 -7.77 19.80
CA ARG A 291 -6.44 -6.73 19.98
C ARG A 291 -7.62 -6.91 19.02
N LYS A 292 -8.25 -8.08 19.05
CA LYS A 292 -9.31 -8.48 18.11
C LYS A 292 -10.51 -7.53 18.09
N ASN A 293 -10.77 -6.80 19.17
CA ASN A 293 -11.84 -5.80 19.25
C ASN A 293 -11.60 -4.55 18.38
N GLU A 294 -10.39 -4.34 17.88
CA GLU A 294 -10.04 -3.19 17.03
C GLU A 294 -10.10 -3.51 15.52
N VAL A 295 -10.18 -4.79 15.15
CA VAL A 295 -10.14 -5.25 13.75
C VAL A 295 -11.23 -4.58 12.91
N GLU A 296 -12.47 -4.49 13.42
CA GLU A 296 -13.56 -3.85 12.69
C GLU A 296 -13.29 -2.36 12.43
N GLY A 297 -12.72 -1.65 13.41
CA GLY A 297 -12.35 -0.25 13.27
C GLY A 297 -11.24 -0.06 12.23
N TRP A 298 -10.22 -0.92 12.27
CA TRP A 298 -9.14 -0.95 11.29
C TRP A 298 -9.66 -1.21 9.87
N GLU A 299 -10.49 -2.24 9.68
CA GLU A 299 -11.01 -2.60 8.36
C GLU A 299 -11.92 -1.51 7.78
N ARG A 300 -12.77 -0.90 8.61
CA ARG A 300 -13.62 0.21 8.19
C ARG A 300 -12.76 1.37 7.68
N LEU A 301 -11.71 1.73 8.41
CA LEU A 301 -10.80 2.78 8.02
C LEU A 301 -10.01 2.40 6.75
N ALA A 302 -9.49 1.18 6.67
CA ALA A 302 -8.73 0.70 5.51
C ALA A 302 -9.53 0.70 4.21
N ARG A 303 -10.84 0.37 4.25
CA ARG A 303 -11.73 0.48 3.08
C ARG A 303 -11.82 1.93 2.59
N ASP A 304 -11.95 2.89 3.51
CA ASP A 304 -11.99 4.31 3.13
C ASP A 304 -10.64 4.78 2.55
N TYR A 305 -9.51 4.35 3.12
CA TYR A 305 -8.19 4.65 2.55
C TYR A 305 -8.08 4.18 1.09
N VAL A 306 -8.50 2.94 0.80
CA VAL A 306 -8.49 2.40 -0.56
C VAL A 306 -9.30 3.29 -1.49
N GLU A 307 -10.55 3.59 -1.12
CA GLU A 307 -11.44 4.40 -1.97
C GLU A 307 -10.89 5.80 -2.22
N VAL A 308 -10.35 6.45 -1.18
CA VAL A 308 -9.76 7.78 -1.28
C VAL A 308 -8.51 7.79 -2.14
N LEU A 309 -7.59 6.84 -1.93
CA LEU A 309 -6.35 6.76 -2.70
C LEU A 309 -6.62 6.46 -4.19
N GLU A 310 -7.59 5.60 -4.49
CA GLU A 310 -8.06 5.33 -5.86
C GLU A 310 -8.59 6.62 -6.52
N VAL A 311 -9.49 7.35 -5.84
CA VAL A 311 -10.05 8.62 -6.36
C VAL A 311 -8.97 9.69 -6.56
N LEU A 312 -8.02 9.80 -5.63
CA LEU A 312 -6.93 10.77 -5.72
C LEU A 312 -5.95 10.42 -6.86
N ALA A 313 -5.65 9.14 -7.05
CA ALA A 313 -4.81 8.67 -8.15
C ALA A 313 -5.46 8.97 -9.51
N ASP A 314 -6.74 8.65 -9.66
CA ASP A 314 -7.52 8.90 -10.88
C ASP A 314 -7.56 10.39 -11.23
N ARG A 315 -7.80 11.26 -10.24
CA ARG A 315 -7.85 12.71 -10.44
C ARG A 315 -6.50 13.32 -10.77
N SER A 316 -5.43 12.75 -10.23
CA SER A 316 -4.07 13.20 -10.51
C SER A 316 -3.59 12.73 -11.90
N GLY A 317 -4.20 11.68 -12.44
CA GLY A 317 -3.84 11.11 -13.73
C GLY A 317 -2.49 10.37 -13.70
N GLN A 318 -2.25 9.58 -14.75
CA GLN A 318 -1.02 8.80 -14.87
C GLN A 318 0.20 9.68 -15.11
N PHE A 319 1.30 9.37 -14.43
CA PHE A 319 2.56 10.04 -14.69
C PHE A 319 3.05 9.76 -16.10
N GLN A 320 3.37 10.84 -16.80
CA GLN A 320 4.07 10.79 -18.08
C GLN A 320 5.50 11.25 -17.81
N PRO A 321 6.52 10.38 -18.01
CA PRO A 321 7.90 10.84 -17.93
C PRO A 321 8.08 11.98 -18.94
N PRO A 322 8.91 13.01 -18.63
CA PRO A 322 9.30 13.99 -19.63
C PRO A 322 9.74 13.20 -20.86
N LEU A 323 9.17 13.51 -22.03
CA LEU A 323 9.70 12.98 -23.28
C LEU A 323 11.16 13.43 -23.29
N THR A 324 12.07 12.52 -22.95
CA THR A 324 13.49 12.71 -23.13
C THR A 324 13.65 12.83 -24.63
N GLY A 325 13.50 14.07 -25.10
CA GLY A 325 14.02 14.49 -26.37
C GLY A 325 15.48 14.16 -26.26
N TYR A 326 15.85 12.99 -26.77
CA TYR A 326 17.14 12.76 -27.35
C TYR A 326 17.28 13.86 -28.39
N VAL A 327 17.69 15.05 -27.93
CA VAL A 327 18.50 15.93 -28.72
C VAL A 327 19.77 15.11 -28.90
N ILE A 328 19.73 14.20 -29.87
CA ILE A 328 20.92 13.82 -30.62
C ILE A 328 21.31 15.14 -31.24
N ASP A 329 22.03 15.96 -30.47
CA ASP A 329 22.62 17.17 -30.96
C ASP A 329 23.44 16.69 -32.14
N GLY A 330 22.93 17.03 -33.32
CA GLY A 330 23.54 16.63 -34.57
C GLY A 330 24.97 17.10 -34.47
N TYR A 331 25.89 16.16 -34.35
CA TYR A 331 27.21 16.28 -34.94
C TYR A 331 26.96 16.55 -36.42
N ILE A 332 26.67 17.80 -36.75
CA ILE A 332 26.90 18.34 -38.08
C ILE A 332 28.42 18.32 -38.17
N GLU A 333 28.95 17.20 -38.67
CA GLU A 333 30.26 17.19 -39.29
C GLU A 333 30.24 18.32 -40.32
N SER A 334 30.84 19.44 -39.94
CA SER A 334 31.27 20.45 -40.89
C SER A 334 32.45 19.83 -41.65
N GLU A 335 32.13 18.95 -42.60
CA GLU A 335 33.07 18.58 -43.65
C GLU A 335 33.42 19.85 -44.42
N GLY A 336 34.56 20.44 -44.06
CA GLY A 336 35.23 21.42 -44.87
C GLY A 336 35.53 20.81 -46.23
N ARG A 337 34.83 21.29 -47.28
CA ARG A 337 35.33 21.22 -48.65
C ARG A 337 35.98 22.55 -49.01
N ARG A 338 37.29 22.49 -49.19
CA ARG A 338 38.12 23.46 -49.90
C ARG A 338 37.98 23.27 -51.40
#